data_AF-A0AAU7T6P8-F1
#
_entry.id   AF-A0AAU7T6P8-F1
#
_cell.length_a   1.000
_cell.length_b   1.000
_cell.length_c   1.000
_cell.angle_alpha   90.00
_cell.angle_beta   90.00
_cell.angle_gamma   90.00
#
_symmetry.space_group_name_H-M   'P 1'
#
loop_
_entity.id
_entity.type
_entity.pdbx_description
1 polymer ?
#
loop_
_entity_poly.entity_id
_entity_poly.type
_entity_poly.pdbx_seq_one_letter_code
_entity_poly.pdbx_strand_id
1 'polypeptide(L)' 'MTRIGWTSGGGHMMDIIGYDASDSTIEYYNPWPDDPRYNYSTYGWYRSNSQFTWTHSLYQIGA' A
#
# COMPACT_ATOMS: atom_id res chain seq x y z
N MET A 1 2.26 -3.10 8.01
CA MET A 1 0.90 -2.80 7.52
C MET A 1 0.70 -1.30 7.27
N THR A 2 -0.07 -0.99 6.24
CA THR A 2 -0.41 0.36 5.78
C THR A 2 -1.91 0.47 5.59
N ARG A 3 -2.47 1.68 5.81
CA ARG A 3 -3.85 2.00 5.49
C ARG A 3 -3.91 3.00 4.35
N ILE A 4 -4.57 2.62 3.25
CA ILE A 4 -5.02 3.59 2.25
C ILE A 4 -6.41 4.11 2.60
N GLY A 5 -6.69 5.37 2.30
CA GLY A 5 -8.02 5.98 2.35
C GLY A 5 -8.41 6.42 0.95
N TRP A 6 -9.54 5.92 0.45
CA TRP A 6 -10.05 6.32 -0.86
C TRP A 6 -10.72 7.68 -0.83
N THR A 7 -10.65 8.39 -1.95
CA THR A 7 -11.35 9.66 -2.15
C THR A 7 -12.87 9.50 -2.11
N SER A 8 -13.40 8.32 -2.48
CA SER A 8 -14.82 7.96 -2.37
C SER A 8 -15.26 7.58 -0.93
N GLY A 9 -14.35 7.62 0.04
CA GLY A 9 -14.58 7.18 1.41
C GLY A 9 -14.19 5.73 1.67
N GLY A 10 -14.09 5.38 2.95
CA GLY A 10 -13.60 4.07 3.41
C GLY A 10 -12.07 4.02 3.59
N GLY A 11 -11.54 2.82 3.81
CA GLY A 11 -10.11 2.57 3.78
C GLY A 11 -9.78 1.09 3.72
N HIS A 12 -8.53 0.78 3.39
CA HIS A 12 -8.06 -0.58 3.17
C HIS A 12 -6.68 -0.80 3.72
N MET A 13 -6.49 -1.98 4.29
CA MET A 13 -5.24 -2.37 4.94
C MET A 13 -4.46 -3.30 4.01
N MET A 14 -3.20 -2.96 3.78
CA MET A 14 -2.28 -3.68 2.90
C MET A 14 -0.90 -3.77 3.55
N ASP A 15 -0.09 -4.74 3.16
CA ASP A 15 1.26 -4.92 3.71
C ASP A 15 2.34 -4.64 2.67
N ILE A 16 3.23 -3.68 2.95
CA ILE A 16 4.44 -3.51 2.15
C ILE A 16 5.41 -4.62 2.53
N ILE A 17 5.86 -5.38 1.53
CA ILE A 17 6.75 -6.54 1.69
C ILE A 17 8.11 -6.36 1.00
N GLY A 18 8.28 -5.31 0.20
CA GLY A 18 9.54 -5.01 -0.47
C GLY A 18 9.66 -3.54 -0.86
N TYR A 19 10.91 -3.09 -0.99
CA TYR A 19 11.27 -1.77 -1.53
C TYR A 19 12.57 -1.88 -2.32
N ASP A 20 12.53 -1.52 -3.60
CA ASP A 20 13.71 -1.37 -4.45
C ASP A 20 14.16 0.09 -4.46
N ALA A 21 15.36 0.34 -3.95
CA ALA A 21 15.91 1.68 -3.84
C ALA A 21 16.43 2.24 -5.19
N SER A 22 16.64 1.38 -6.20
CA SER A 22 17.16 1.80 -7.51
C SER A 22 16.14 2.60 -8.32
N ASP A 23 14.85 2.31 -8.16
CA ASP A 23 13.73 2.93 -8.88
C ASP A 23 12.58 3.40 -7.98
N SER A 24 12.74 3.25 -6.66
CA SER A 24 11.72 3.57 -5.65
C SER A 24 10.43 2.75 -5.80
N THR A 25 10.50 1.55 -6.38
CA THR A 25 9.36 0.64 -6.45
C THR A 25 9.12 -0.01 -5.09
N ILE A 26 7.85 -0.10 -4.69
CA ILE A 26 7.42 -0.92 -3.56
C ILE A 26 6.70 -2.17 -4.08
N GLU A 27 6.83 -3.25 -3.33
CA GLU A 27 6.02 -4.44 -3.46
C GLU A 27 5.08 -4.52 -2.25
N TYR A 28 3.80 -4.78 -2.50
CA TYR A 28 2.81 -4.87 -1.45
C TYR A 28 1.79 -5.97 -1.70
N TYR A 29 1.34 -6.54 -0.59
CA TYR A 29 0.29 -7.53 -0.50
C TYR A 29 -1.09 -6.86 -0.40
N ASN A 30 -1.99 -7.19 -1.32
CA ASN A 30 -3.38 -6.73 -1.29
C ASN A 30 -4.31 -7.92 -0.94
N PRO A 31 -5.02 -7.90 0.20
CA PRO A 31 -5.97 -8.95 0.56
C PRO A 31 -7.31 -8.89 -0.19
N TRP A 32 -7.54 -7.88 -1.03
CA TRP A 32 -8.80 -7.72 -1.75
C TRP A 32 -8.99 -8.84 -2.80
N PRO A 33 -10.10 -9.60 -2.78
CA PRO A 33 -10.25 -10.80 -3.63
C PRO A 33 -10.18 -10.54 -5.13
N ASP A 34 -10.65 -9.37 -5.57
CA ASP A 34 -10.74 -9.00 -6.99
C ASP A 34 -9.46 -8.33 -7.54
N ASP A 35 -8.42 -8.20 -6.70
CA ASP A 35 -7.13 -7.61 -7.07
C ASP A 35 -6.01 -8.66 -6.99
N PRO A 36 -4.91 -8.54 -7.76
CA PRO A 36 -3.76 -9.40 -7.58
C PRO A 36 -3.28 -9.39 -6.13
N ARG A 37 -2.93 -10.57 -5.61
CA ARG A 37 -2.46 -10.72 -4.23
C ARG A 37 -1.14 -9.99 -3.99
N TYR A 38 -0.31 -9.85 -5.03
CA TYR A 38 0.97 -9.14 -5.04
C TYR A 38 0.93 -8.04 -6.08
N ASN A 39 1.30 -6.83 -5.67
CA ASN A 39 1.27 -5.64 -6.51
C ASN A 39 2.57 -4.86 -6.41
N TYR A 40 2.84 -4.08 -7.45
CA TYR A 40 4.03 -3.25 -7.58
C TYR A 40 3.64 -1.84 -8.01
N SER A 41 4.25 -0.83 -7.40
CA SER A 41 4.08 0.56 -7.82
C SER A 41 5.24 1.40 -7.31
N THR A 42 5.44 2.59 -7.88
CA THR A 42 6.37 3.55 -7.28
C THR A 42 5.85 3.99 -5.90
N TYR A 43 6.77 4.21 -4.97
CA TYR A 43 6.46 4.71 -3.63
C TYR A 43 5.63 5.99 -3.68
N GLY A 44 5.94 6.91 -4.61
CA GLY A 44 5.22 8.17 -4.78
C GLY A 44 3.74 7.96 -5.14
N TRP A 45 3.46 7.09 -6.12
CA TRP A 45 2.09 6.79 -6.54
C TRP A 45 1.28 6.11 -5.44
N TYR A 46 1.92 5.19 -4.71
CA TYR A 46 1.27 4.51 -3.59
C TYR A 46 1.00 5.45 -2.42
N ARG A 47 1.91 6.39 -2.15
CA ARG A 47 1.73 7.37 -1.09
C ARG A 47 0.51 8.26 -1.35
N SER A 48 0.32 8.68 -2.60
CA SER A 48 -0.82 9.49 -3.01
C SER A 48 -1.05 9.44 -4.52
N ASN A 49 -2.30 9.22 -4.90
CA ASN A 49 -2.80 9.34 -6.26
C ASN A 49 -4.23 9.90 -6.25
N SER A 50 -4.88 9.96 -7.42
CA SER A 50 -6.24 10.49 -7.56
C SER A 50 -7.34 9.64 -6.89
N GLN A 51 -7.05 8.37 -6.59
CA GLN A 51 -8.02 7.42 -6.04
C GLN A 51 -7.87 7.26 -4.53
N PHE A 52 -6.64 7.31 -4.01
CA PHE A 52 -6.39 7.13 -2.59
C PHE A 52 -5.11 7.83 -2.10
N THR A 53 -5.02 7.94 -0.78
CA THR A 53 -3.81 8.36 -0.06
C THR A 53 -3.43 7.33 1.00
N TRP A 54 -2.14 7.08 1.17
CA TRP A 54 -1.64 6.36 2.35
C TRP A 54 -1.80 7.25 3.57
N THR A 55 -2.65 6.82 4.51
CA THR A 55 -3.06 7.62 5.67
C THR A 55 -2.38 7.23 6.98
N HIS A 56 -2.13 5.93 7.20
CA HIS A 56 -1.61 5.43 8.48
C HIS A 56 -0.70 4.23 8.26
N SER A 57 0.20 3.99 9.21
CA SER A 57 1.13 2.86 9.20
C SER A 57 1.11 2.18 10.56
N LEU A 58 1.15 0.87 10.55
CA LEU A 58 1.45 0.05 11.72
C LEU A 58 2.68 -0.80 11.40
N TYR A 59 3.74 -0.56 12.16
CA TYR A 59 5.03 -1.24 12.08
C TYR A 59 5.29 -1.98 13.40
N GLN A 60 6.25 -2.91 13.41
CA GLN A 60 6.56 -3.78 14.56
C GLN A 60 5.38 -4.66 14.99
N ILE A 61 4.64 -5.20 14.02
CA ILE A 61 3.61 -6.20 14.27
C ILE A 61 4.31 -7.57 14.41
N GLY A 62 4.45 -8.04 15.64
CA GLY A 62 5.12 -9.28 16.03
C GLY A 62 5.29 -9.32 17.55
N ALA A 63 5.42 -10.52 18.12
CA ALA A 63 5.61 -10.73 19.56
C ALA A 63 7.10 -10.87 19.92
#